data_AF-A0AA40TV74-F1
#
_entry.id   AF-A0AA40TV74-F1
#
_cell.length_a   1.000
_cell.length_b   1.000
_cell.length_c   1.000
_cell.angle_alpha   90.00
_cell.angle_beta   90.00
_cell.angle_gamma   90.00
#
_symmetry.space_group_name_H-M   'P 1'
#
loop_
_entity.id
_entity.type
_entity.pdbx_description
1 polymer ?
#
loop_
_entity_poly.entity_id
_entity_poly.type
_entity_poly.pdbx_seq_one_letter_code
_entity_poly.pdbx_strand_id
1 'polypeptide(L)'
;MADNFQLNLGSLRSSVNLTLHTHHASRLWFGRQRTEGKPGMIGLSGFANILNRIKRGCEQDDPYSDWFLLLIEEKIDTAEQEMKDIDNRLDEVMAALPAMLTIGENLSVQPVTLPLYLSTPLAFKAVYLLTAYDELVRRILLTNHVGLIDNNAKGQWLDEGAAILRRLFGLSQRYKFSGASRGDFAAKNARAEQAREMYAPFGEIPQDILEGVRRSKFAPVLATASNSPADVDDREDSFDEAITLGQSDHEQPGSESEE
;
A
#
# COMPACT_ATOMS: atom_id res chain seq x y z
N MET A 1 -12.70 42.75 33.01
CA MET A 1 -12.20 41.40 33.33
C MET A 1 -12.34 40.60 32.05
N ALA A 2 -11.23 40.21 31.43
CA ALA A 2 -11.26 39.40 30.21
C ALA A 2 -11.13 37.93 30.64
N ASP A 3 -12.17 37.15 30.35
CA ASP A 3 -12.18 35.71 30.61
C ASP A 3 -11.09 35.03 29.78
N ASN A 4 -10.18 34.36 30.48
CA ASN A 4 -9.07 33.64 29.93
C ASN A 4 -9.56 32.23 29.53
N PHE A 5 -10.13 32.09 28.33
CA PHE A 5 -10.56 30.78 27.82
C PHE A 5 -9.34 29.94 27.45
N GLN A 6 -8.96 28.98 28.31
CA GLN A 6 -8.03 27.92 27.94
C GLN A 6 -8.73 26.91 27.02
N LEU A 7 -8.47 27.02 25.71
CA LEU A 7 -8.89 26.04 24.71
C LEU A 7 -7.94 24.84 24.74
N ASN A 8 -8.30 23.81 25.50
CA ASN A 8 -7.62 22.51 25.48
C ASN A 8 -8.13 21.68 24.29
N LEU A 9 -7.70 22.03 23.09
CA LEU A 9 -8.00 21.29 21.86
C LEU A 9 -7.13 20.01 21.79
N GLY A 10 -7.77 18.85 21.66
CA GLY A 10 -7.10 17.56 21.45
C GLY A 10 -6.64 17.33 20.01
N SER A 11 -5.90 16.25 19.77
CA SER A 11 -5.46 15.85 18.43
C SER A 11 -6.66 15.52 17.52
N LEU A 12 -6.64 15.97 16.26
CA LEU A 12 -7.59 15.51 15.25
C LEU A 12 -7.43 14.00 15.01
N ARG A 13 -8.53 13.26 15.09
CA ARG A 13 -8.58 11.83 14.76
C ARG A 13 -9.73 11.61 13.79
N SER A 14 -9.49 10.86 12.73
CA SER A 14 -10.51 10.43 11.76
C SER A 14 -10.57 8.90 11.77
N SER A 15 -11.77 8.34 11.87
CA SER A 15 -11.99 6.91 11.57
C SER A 15 -12.17 6.76 10.07
N VAL A 16 -11.24 6.08 9.40
CA VAL A 16 -11.33 5.79 7.97
C VAL A 16 -11.59 4.30 7.80
N ASN A 17 -12.58 3.93 7.00
CA ASN A 17 -12.92 2.55 6.69
C ASN A 17 -12.77 2.29 5.20
N LEU A 18 -12.22 1.13 4.84
CA LEU A 18 -12.12 0.63 3.48
C LEU A 18 -13.14 -0.50 3.29
N THR A 19 -13.99 -0.38 2.28
CA THR A 19 -14.93 -1.42 1.87
C THR A 19 -14.44 -2.06 0.58
N LEU A 20 -14.27 -3.38 0.57
CA LEU A 20 -13.84 -4.18 -0.58
C LEU A 20 -14.97 -5.11 -1.01
N HIS A 21 -15.28 -5.11 -2.30
CA HIS A 21 -16.35 -5.92 -2.87
C HIS A 21 -15.85 -7.23 -3.48
N THR A 22 -14.57 -7.35 -3.81
CA THR A 22 -14.05 -8.52 -4.54
C THR A 22 -13.04 -9.32 -3.72
N HIS A 23 -13.11 -10.66 -3.85
CA HIS A 23 -12.06 -11.53 -3.28
C HIS A 23 -10.67 -11.24 -3.86
N HIS A 24 -10.60 -10.68 -5.07
CA HIS A 24 -9.33 -10.31 -5.70
C HIS A 24 -8.65 -9.16 -4.93
N ALA A 25 -9.39 -8.10 -4.61
CA ALA A 25 -8.86 -6.99 -3.82
C ALA A 25 -8.56 -7.42 -2.38
N SER A 26 -9.46 -8.19 -1.73
CA SER A 26 -9.24 -8.68 -0.37
C SER A 26 -7.95 -9.52 -0.26
N ARG A 27 -7.64 -10.35 -1.26
CA ARG A 27 -6.37 -11.10 -1.28
C ARG A 27 -5.14 -10.20 -1.42
N LEU A 28 -5.23 -9.09 -2.13
CA LEU A 28 -4.13 -8.11 -2.22
C LEU A 28 -4.00 -7.27 -0.95
N TRP A 29 -5.08 -7.05 -0.22
CA TRP A 29 -5.04 -6.43 1.10
C TRP A 29 -4.26 -7.29 2.10
N PHE A 30 -4.70 -8.54 2.29
CA PHE A 30 -4.12 -9.44 3.30
C PHE A 30 -2.79 -10.08 2.86
N GLY A 31 -2.60 -10.25 1.55
CA GLY A 31 -1.50 -11.05 1.02
C GLY A 31 -1.72 -12.54 1.29
N ARG A 32 -0.61 -13.30 1.31
CA ARG A 32 -0.62 -14.74 1.57
C ARG A 32 0.53 -15.12 2.48
N GLN A 33 0.23 -15.81 3.56
CA GLN A 33 1.25 -16.41 4.43
C GLN A 33 2.08 -17.45 3.68
N ARG A 34 3.34 -17.61 4.09
CA ARG A 34 4.19 -18.68 3.54
C ARG A 34 3.64 -20.03 3.99
N THR A 35 3.49 -20.95 3.05
CA THR A 35 3.15 -22.35 3.34
C THR A 35 4.17 -23.27 2.67
N GLU A 36 4.17 -24.56 3.02
CA GLU A 36 5.01 -25.53 2.31
C GLU A 36 4.71 -25.50 0.81
N GLY A 37 5.78 -25.39 0.00
CA GLY A 37 5.69 -25.32 -1.46
C GLY A 37 5.18 -24.00 -2.05
N LYS A 38 4.79 -23.00 -1.25
CA LYS A 38 4.32 -21.69 -1.77
C LYS A 38 4.97 -20.52 -1.03
N PRO A 39 5.70 -19.62 -1.74
CA PRO A 39 6.28 -18.46 -1.11
C PRO A 39 5.18 -17.54 -0.56
N GLY A 40 5.46 -16.88 0.56
CA GLY A 40 4.60 -15.81 1.07
C GLY A 40 4.53 -14.66 0.07
N MET A 41 3.40 -13.94 0.08
CA MET A 41 3.20 -12.75 -0.73
C MET A 41 2.76 -11.64 0.21
N ILE A 42 3.51 -10.54 0.24
CA ILE A 42 3.12 -9.38 1.03
C ILE A 42 1.81 -8.79 0.46
N GLY A 43 0.89 -8.43 1.36
CA GLY A 43 -0.29 -7.64 1.03
C GLY A 43 -0.03 -6.14 1.23
N LEU A 44 -1.07 -5.34 0.99
CA LEU A 44 -1.03 -3.90 1.23
C LEU A 44 -0.73 -3.58 2.71
N SER A 45 -1.27 -4.38 3.63
CA SER A 45 -0.99 -4.26 5.07
C SER A 45 0.52 -4.30 5.38
N GLY A 46 1.21 -5.32 4.85
CA GLY A 46 2.66 -5.44 4.99
C GLY A 46 3.42 -4.33 4.26
N PHE A 47 2.96 -3.91 3.08
CA PHE A 47 3.53 -2.77 2.36
C PHE A 47 3.47 -1.48 3.19
N ALA A 48 2.34 -1.19 3.85
CA ALA A 48 2.18 -0.04 4.74
C ALA A 48 3.16 -0.10 5.92
N ASN A 49 3.39 -1.27 6.50
CA ASN A 49 4.39 -1.46 7.57
C ASN A 49 5.81 -1.16 7.10
N ILE A 50 6.15 -1.52 5.85
CA ILE A 50 7.45 -1.14 5.26
C ILE A 50 7.54 0.37 5.06
N LEU A 51 6.49 1.03 4.57
CA LEU A 51 6.45 2.49 4.44
C LEU A 51 6.66 3.20 5.78
N ASN A 52 6.13 2.66 6.88
CA ASN A 52 6.37 3.21 8.23
C ASN A 52 7.87 3.14 8.60
N ARG A 53 8.55 2.04 8.25
CA ARG A 53 10.00 1.90 8.45
C ARG A 53 10.81 2.83 7.54
N ILE A 54 10.36 3.06 6.31
CA ILE A 54 10.98 4.05 5.41
C ILE A 54 10.82 5.46 5.99
N LYS A 55 9.61 5.83 6.43
CA LYS A 55 9.36 7.13 7.08
C LYS A 55 10.27 7.35 8.28
N ARG A 56 10.38 6.36 9.19
CA ARG A 56 11.30 6.43 10.35
C ARG A 56 12.76 6.58 9.92
N GLY A 57 13.17 5.95 8.82
CA GLY A 57 14.52 6.12 8.28
C GLY A 57 14.75 7.53 7.74
N CYS A 58 13.76 8.10 7.05
CA CYS A 58 13.81 9.49 6.58
C CYS A 58 13.88 10.50 7.73
N GLU A 59 13.20 10.23 8.86
CA GLU A 59 13.28 11.04 10.09
C GLU A 59 14.69 11.02 10.71
N GLN A 60 15.42 9.93 10.53
CA GLN A 60 16.80 9.74 10.99
C GLN A 60 17.85 10.24 10.00
N ASP A 61 17.43 11.00 8.97
CA ASP A 61 18.31 11.54 7.93
C ASP A 61 19.07 10.45 7.13
N ASP A 62 18.48 9.27 6.98
CA ASP A 62 19.02 8.18 6.16
C ASP A 62 18.73 8.45 4.66
N PRO A 63 19.77 8.64 3.81
CA PRO A 63 19.58 9.00 2.41
C PRO A 63 19.04 7.85 1.55
N TYR A 64 19.29 6.58 1.92
CA TYR A 64 18.70 5.43 1.23
C TYR A 64 17.21 5.30 1.51
N SER A 65 16.77 5.71 2.70
CA SER A 65 15.34 5.80 3.04
C SER A 65 14.63 6.85 2.19
N ASP A 66 15.22 8.04 2.04
CA ASP A 66 14.69 9.07 1.13
C ASP A 66 14.68 8.58 -0.33
N TRP A 67 15.71 7.85 -0.76
CA TRP A 67 15.76 7.29 -2.12
C TRP A 67 14.63 6.28 -2.36
N PHE A 68 14.40 5.35 -1.43
CA PHE A 68 13.30 4.39 -1.55
C PHE A 68 11.92 5.04 -1.50
N LEU A 69 11.76 6.09 -0.71
CA LEU A 69 10.51 6.84 -0.66
C LEU A 69 10.20 7.47 -2.03
N LEU A 70 11.20 8.04 -2.70
CA LEU A 70 11.08 8.57 -4.07
C LEU A 70 10.76 7.48 -5.09
N LEU A 71 11.47 6.34 -5.03
CA LEU A 71 11.22 5.22 -5.94
C LEU A 71 9.79 4.67 -5.79
N ILE A 72 9.28 4.61 -4.56
CA ILE A 72 7.90 4.18 -4.30
C ILE A 72 6.90 5.23 -4.78
N GLU A 73 7.16 6.52 -4.55
CA GLU A 73 6.31 7.60 -5.06
C GLU A 73 6.18 7.53 -6.60
N GLU A 74 7.30 7.42 -7.32
CA GLU A 74 7.31 7.28 -8.77
C GLU A 74 6.61 5.99 -9.23
N LYS A 75 6.81 4.88 -8.51
CA LYS A 75 6.19 3.60 -8.85
C LYS A 75 4.68 3.63 -8.64
N ILE A 76 4.19 4.37 -7.64
CA ILE A 76 2.76 4.61 -7.43
C ILE A 76 2.18 5.42 -8.59
N ASP A 77 2.82 6.53 -8.97
CA ASP A 77 2.33 7.37 -10.08
C ASP A 77 2.29 6.57 -11.40
N THR A 78 3.28 5.71 -11.63
CA THR A 78 3.28 4.78 -12.79
C THR A 78 2.15 3.74 -12.68
N ALA A 79 1.94 3.17 -11.49
CA ALA A 79 0.86 2.20 -11.26
C ALA A 79 -0.53 2.80 -11.43
N GLU A 80 -0.73 4.08 -11.06
CA GLU A 80 -1.97 4.83 -11.28
C GLU A 80 -2.26 4.93 -12.79
N GLN A 81 -1.24 5.25 -13.59
CA GLN A 81 -1.39 5.32 -15.05
C GLN A 81 -1.64 3.94 -15.67
N GLU A 82 -0.86 2.91 -15.30
CA GLU A 82 -1.06 1.54 -15.78
C GLU A 82 -2.48 1.03 -15.47
N MET A 83 -3.03 1.34 -14.29
CA MET A 83 -4.40 0.94 -13.91
C MET A 83 -5.44 1.67 -14.75
N LYS A 84 -5.26 2.98 -14.98
CA LYS A 84 -6.12 3.80 -15.83
C LYS A 84 -6.13 3.31 -17.27
N ASP A 85 -5.01 2.82 -17.78
CA ASP A 85 -4.92 2.28 -19.13
C ASP A 85 -5.70 0.97 -19.30
N ILE A 86 -5.81 0.14 -18.24
CA ILE A 86 -6.71 -1.02 -18.26
C ILE A 86 -8.17 -0.54 -18.22
N ASP A 87 -8.47 0.46 -17.39
CA ASP A 87 -9.82 1.00 -17.24
C ASP A 87 -10.37 1.61 -18.54
N ASN A 88 -9.52 2.36 -19.27
CA ASN A 88 -9.88 2.92 -20.58
C ASN A 88 -10.15 1.82 -21.63
N ARG A 89 -9.34 0.76 -21.66
CA ARG A 89 -9.58 -0.40 -22.55
C ARG A 89 -10.89 -1.09 -22.23
N LEU A 90 -11.29 -1.11 -20.96
CA LEU A 90 -12.56 -1.66 -20.51
C LEU A 90 -13.74 -0.79 -20.92
N ASP A 91 -13.60 0.54 -20.88
CA ASP A 91 -14.60 1.47 -21.43
C ASP A 91 -14.81 1.26 -22.94
N GLU A 92 -13.73 1.08 -23.71
CA GLU A 92 -13.82 0.80 -25.16
C GLU A 92 -14.61 -0.47 -25.45
N VAL A 93 -14.39 -1.54 -24.67
CA VAL A 93 -15.14 -2.79 -24.81
C VAL A 93 -16.60 -2.62 -24.40
N MET A 94 -16.86 -1.93 -23.29
CA MET A 94 -18.22 -1.68 -22.80
C MET A 94 -19.04 -0.78 -23.73
N ALA A 95 -18.39 0.06 -24.54
CA ALA A 95 -19.07 0.88 -25.55
C ALA A 95 -19.76 0.04 -26.65
N ALA A 96 -19.45 -1.25 -26.79
CA ALA A 96 -20.13 -2.16 -27.72
C ALA A 96 -21.53 -2.61 -27.24
N LEU A 97 -21.95 -2.22 -26.03
CA LEU A 97 -23.27 -2.54 -25.52
C LEU A 97 -24.39 -1.91 -26.36
N PRO A 98 -25.46 -2.66 -26.67
CA PRO A 98 -26.64 -2.08 -27.30
C PRO A 98 -27.22 -0.94 -26.46
N ALA A 99 -27.54 0.19 -27.10
CA ALA A 99 -28.07 1.39 -26.44
C ALA A 99 -29.39 1.18 -25.67
N MET A 100 -30.10 0.08 -25.91
CA MET A 100 -31.31 -0.29 -25.16
C MET A 100 -31.02 -0.95 -23.80
N LEU A 101 -29.78 -1.35 -23.53
CA LEU A 101 -29.39 -1.93 -22.25
C LEU A 101 -28.82 -0.85 -21.33
N THR A 102 -29.31 -0.82 -20.09
CA THR A 102 -28.71 -0.04 -19.00
C THR A 102 -28.14 -1.03 -17.99
N ILE A 103 -26.85 -0.89 -17.67
CA ILE A 103 -26.16 -1.78 -16.74
C ILE A 103 -25.80 -0.99 -15.48
N GLY A 104 -26.22 -1.51 -14.32
CA GLY A 104 -25.86 -0.95 -13.02
C GLY A 104 -24.51 -1.46 -12.50
N GLU A 105 -24.11 -0.99 -11.31
CA GLU A 105 -22.87 -1.42 -10.69
C GLU A 105 -22.90 -2.89 -10.21
N ASN A 106 -21.79 -3.60 -10.37
CA ASN A 106 -21.64 -4.98 -9.91
C ASN A 106 -21.09 -5.05 -8.48
N LEU A 107 -21.91 -4.71 -7.48
CA LEU A 107 -21.50 -4.69 -6.08
C LEU A 107 -21.68 -6.05 -5.40
N SER A 108 -20.78 -6.38 -4.48
CA SER A 108 -20.98 -7.53 -3.59
C SER A 108 -22.15 -7.27 -2.64
N VAL A 109 -23.00 -8.29 -2.47
CA VAL A 109 -24.08 -8.31 -1.46
C VAL A 109 -23.55 -8.41 -0.03
N GLN A 110 -22.31 -8.86 0.15
CA GLN A 110 -21.63 -9.00 1.44
C GLN A 110 -20.18 -8.50 1.29
N PRO A 111 -19.96 -7.17 1.22
CA PRO A 111 -18.62 -6.62 1.12
C PRO A 111 -17.88 -6.72 2.46
N VAL A 112 -16.55 -6.76 2.41
CA VAL A 112 -15.70 -6.72 3.61
C VAL A 112 -15.37 -5.28 3.93
N THR A 113 -15.56 -4.87 5.20
CA THR A 113 -15.18 -3.53 5.67
C THR A 113 -14.04 -3.63 6.67
N LEU A 114 -12.99 -2.83 6.47
CA LEU A 114 -11.74 -2.88 7.20
C LEU A 114 -11.43 -1.48 7.75
N PRO A 115 -11.18 -1.32 9.06
CA PRO A 115 -10.69 -0.06 9.59
C PRO A 115 -9.25 0.21 9.10
N LEU A 116 -8.97 1.43 8.68
CA LEU A 116 -7.67 1.86 8.21
C LEU A 116 -6.89 2.62 9.29
N TYR A 117 -5.72 2.10 9.62
CA TYR A 117 -4.75 2.75 10.50
C TYR A 117 -3.45 2.99 9.74
N LEU A 118 -3.43 4.03 8.90
CA LEU A 118 -2.29 4.36 8.05
C LEU A 118 -1.63 5.65 8.52
N SER A 119 -0.31 5.65 8.63
CA SER A 119 0.48 6.78 9.14
C SER A 119 1.33 7.49 8.09
N THR A 120 1.21 7.08 6.80
CA THR A 120 1.92 7.71 5.68
C THR A 120 0.97 8.04 4.52
N PRO A 121 1.10 9.21 3.87
CA PRO A 121 0.31 9.56 2.69
C PRO A 121 0.46 8.56 1.53
N LEU A 122 1.66 8.00 1.34
CA LEU A 122 1.89 6.99 0.30
C LEU A 122 1.17 5.67 0.57
N ALA A 123 0.91 5.32 1.84
CA ALA A 123 0.07 4.16 2.14
C ALA A 123 -1.40 4.42 1.75
N PHE A 124 -1.91 5.64 1.94
CA PHE A 124 -3.24 6.03 1.43
C PHE A 124 -3.30 5.97 -0.09
N LYS A 125 -2.27 6.46 -0.80
CA LYS A 125 -2.20 6.31 -2.27
C LYS A 125 -2.23 4.83 -2.70
N ALA A 126 -1.53 3.95 -2.00
CA ALA A 126 -1.61 2.52 -2.28
C ALA A 126 -3.01 1.94 -2.03
N VAL A 127 -3.75 2.46 -1.03
CA VAL A 127 -5.17 2.09 -0.83
C VAL A 127 -6.03 2.58 -2.00
N TYR A 128 -5.79 3.79 -2.53
CA TYR A 128 -6.51 4.28 -3.72
C TYR A 128 -6.29 3.38 -4.94
N LEU A 129 -5.06 2.89 -5.13
CA LEU A 129 -4.77 1.89 -6.16
C LEU A 129 -5.51 0.57 -5.93
N LEU A 130 -5.63 0.12 -4.68
CA LEU A 130 -6.38 -1.09 -4.36
C LEU A 130 -7.88 -0.91 -4.60
N THR A 131 -8.45 0.25 -4.28
CA THR A 131 -9.87 0.56 -4.57
C THR A 131 -10.13 0.64 -6.07
N ALA A 132 -9.22 1.25 -6.82
CA ALA A 132 -9.31 1.28 -8.28
C ALA A 132 -9.26 -0.13 -8.87
N TYR A 133 -8.39 -1.00 -8.34
CA TYR A 133 -8.36 -2.41 -8.73
C TYR A 133 -9.64 -3.16 -8.34
N ASP A 134 -10.21 -2.93 -7.15
CA ASP A 134 -11.47 -3.55 -6.72
C ASP A 134 -12.62 -3.18 -7.67
N GLU A 135 -12.71 -1.90 -8.06
CA GLU A 135 -13.63 -1.43 -9.09
C GLU A 135 -13.38 -2.06 -10.46
N LEU A 136 -12.13 -2.10 -10.89
CA LEU A 136 -11.76 -2.71 -12.16
C LEU A 136 -12.17 -4.18 -12.22
N VAL A 137 -11.95 -4.95 -11.14
CA VAL A 137 -12.39 -6.35 -11.04
C VAL A 137 -13.90 -6.46 -11.22
N ARG A 138 -14.69 -5.62 -10.51
CA ARG A 138 -16.16 -5.61 -10.66
C ARG A 138 -16.58 -5.39 -12.11
N ARG A 139 -15.96 -4.40 -12.78
CA ARG A 139 -16.26 -4.06 -14.17
C ARG A 139 -15.83 -5.17 -15.14
N ILE A 140 -14.67 -5.81 -14.93
CA ILE A 140 -14.21 -6.96 -15.73
C ILE A 140 -15.18 -8.13 -15.62
N LEU A 141 -15.61 -8.47 -14.39
CA LEU A 141 -16.53 -9.59 -14.15
C LEU A 141 -17.89 -9.33 -14.81
N LEU A 142 -18.39 -8.09 -14.72
CA LEU A 142 -19.62 -7.67 -15.37
C LEU A 142 -19.53 -7.76 -16.90
N THR A 143 -18.43 -7.27 -17.47
CA THR A 143 -18.16 -7.28 -18.92
C THR A 143 -18.13 -8.71 -19.47
N ASN A 144 -17.52 -9.64 -18.72
CA ASN A 144 -17.55 -11.07 -19.05
C ASN A 144 -18.96 -11.66 -18.93
N HIS A 145 -19.70 -11.29 -17.88
CA HIS A 145 -21.05 -11.79 -17.63
C HIS A 145 -22.04 -11.41 -18.75
N VAL A 146 -21.91 -10.19 -19.29
CA VAL A 146 -22.76 -9.72 -20.41
C VAL A 146 -22.23 -10.12 -21.79
N GLY A 147 -21.17 -10.94 -21.85
CA GLY A 147 -20.72 -11.59 -23.07
C GLY A 147 -19.84 -10.75 -23.99
N LEU A 148 -19.28 -9.63 -23.51
CA LEU A 148 -18.40 -8.77 -24.32
C LEU A 148 -16.96 -9.29 -24.37
N ILE A 149 -16.54 -10.06 -23.37
CA ILE A 149 -15.22 -10.72 -23.32
C ILE A 149 -15.36 -12.18 -22.91
N ASP A 150 -14.40 -13.00 -23.35
CA ASP A 150 -14.33 -14.41 -22.97
C ASP A 150 -13.63 -14.62 -21.61
N ASN A 151 -13.55 -15.87 -21.17
CA ASN A 151 -12.91 -16.24 -19.91
C ASN A 151 -11.39 -16.00 -19.91
N ASN A 152 -10.74 -16.05 -21.09
CA ASN A 152 -9.30 -15.86 -21.22
C ASN A 152 -8.94 -14.38 -21.03
N ALA A 153 -9.61 -13.50 -21.77
CA ALA A 153 -9.49 -12.05 -21.63
C ALA A 153 -9.80 -11.59 -20.20
N LYS A 154 -10.86 -12.13 -19.57
CA LYS A 154 -11.14 -11.91 -18.15
C LYS A 154 -9.94 -12.24 -17.27
N GLY A 155 -9.40 -13.45 -17.39
CA GLY A 155 -8.26 -13.90 -16.58
C GLY A 155 -7.05 -12.98 -16.78
N GLN A 156 -6.73 -12.66 -18.03
CA GLN A 156 -5.62 -11.77 -18.38
C GLN A 156 -5.75 -10.39 -17.73
N TRP A 157 -6.92 -9.75 -17.81
CA TRP A 157 -7.10 -8.39 -17.28
C TRP A 157 -7.08 -8.36 -15.75
N LEU A 158 -7.64 -9.38 -15.10
CA LEU A 158 -7.54 -9.54 -13.64
C LEU A 158 -6.07 -9.70 -13.20
N ASP A 159 -5.32 -10.55 -13.89
CA ASP A 159 -3.91 -10.77 -13.58
C ASP A 159 -3.03 -9.54 -13.89
N GLU A 160 -3.33 -8.82 -14.97
CA GLU A 160 -2.66 -7.58 -15.35
C GLU A 160 -2.81 -6.53 -14.25
N GLY A 161 -4.04 -6.25 -13.81
CA GLY A 161 -4.31 -5.30 -12.73
C GLY A 161 -3.67 -5.71 -11.40
N ALA A 162 -3.74 -7.00 -11.04
CA ALA A 162 -3.12 -7.50 -9.82
C ALA A 162 -1.58 -7.43 -9.87
N ALA A 163 -0.98 -7.64 -11.05
CA ALA A 163 0.46 -7.56 -11.23
C ALA A 163 1.00 -6.15 -10.97
N ILE A 164 0.26 -5.10 -11.30
CA ILE A 164 0.62 -3.70 -11.02
C ILE A 164 0.88 -3.53 -9.51
N LEU A 165 -0.11 -3.89 -8.68
CA LEU A 165 -0.01 -3.81 -7.22
C LEU A 165 1.10 -4.70 -6.65
N ARG A 166 1.23 -5.94 -7.15
CA ARG A 166 2.30 -6.85 -6.71
C ARG A 166 3.69 -6.33 -7.03
N ARG A 167 3.90 -5.69 -8.19
CA ARG A 167 5.17 -5.05 -8.56
C ARG A 167 5.50 -3.88 -7.63
N LEU A 168 4.50 -3.05 -7.30
CA LEU A 168 4.66 -1.97 -6.32
C LEU A 168 5.05 -2.52 -4.95
N PHE A 169 4.34 -3.53 -4.46
CA PHE A 169 4.66 -4.11 -3.15
C PHE A 169 6.03 -4.81 -3.14
N GLY A 170 6.40 -5.47 -4.25
CA GLY A 170 7.72 -6.08 -4.44
C GLY A 170 8.86 -5.06 -4.35
N LEU A 171 8.69 -3.84 -4.86
CA LEU A 171 9.69 -2.78 -4.73
C LEU A 171 9.94 -2.42 -3.27
N SER A 172 8.90 -2.33 -2.44
CA SER A 172 9.08 -2.00 -1.01
C SER A 172 9.87 -3.07 -0.25
N GLN A 173 9.69 -4.36 -0.57
CA GLN A 173 10.38 -5.46 0.11
C GLN A 173 11.90 -5.45 -0.08
N ARG A 174 12.38 -4.70 -1.07
CA ARG A 174 13.80 -4.50 -1.36
C ARG A 174 14.46 -3.48 -0.41
N TYR A 175 13.68 -2.72 0.34
CA TYR A 175 14.18 -1.73 1.31
C TYR A 175 14.79 -2.38 2.54
N LYS A 176 15.93 -1.84 2.98
CA LYS A 176 16.57 -2.14 4.26
C LYS A 176 17.03 -0.83 4.91
N PHE A 177 16.66 -0.60 6.17
CA PHE A 177 17.17 0.59 6.86
C PHE A 177 18.71 0.52 6.92
N SER A 178 19.40 1.55 6.41
CA SER A 178 20.86 1.53 6.27
C SER A 178 21.55 1.91 7.59
N GLY A 179 20.90 2.75 8.40
CA GLY A 179 21.43 3.22 9.68
C GLY A 179 22.57 4.25 9.55
N ALA A 180 22.83 4.75 8.34
CA ALA A 180 23.79 5.81 8.08
C ALA A 180 23.06 7.12 7.73
N SER A 181 23.35 8.19 8.48
CA SER A 181 22.86 9.53 8.22
C SER A 181 23.70 10.23 7.14
N ARG A 182 23.21 11.32 6.55
CA ARG A 182 24.03 12.13 5.61
C ARG A 182 25.32 12.66 6.25
N GLY A 183 25.31 12.92 7.56
CA GLY A 183 26.50 13.26 8.33
C GLY A 183 27.57 12.15 8.33
N ASP A 184 27.16 10.88 8.37
CA ASP A 184 28.07 9.73 8.27
C ASP A 184 28.73 9.65 6.89
N PHE A 185 27.98 9.96 5.82
CA PHE A 185 28.52 10.02 4.45
C PHE A 185 29.50 11.17 4.25
N ALA A 186 29.21 12.35 4.82
CA ALA A 186 30.13 13.48 4.81
C ALA A 186 31.43 13.17 5.57
N ALA A 187 31.33 12.45 6.69
CA ALA A 187 32.46 11.99 7.49
C ALA A 187 33.21 10.79 6.89
N LYS A 188 32.66 10.14 5.86
CA LYS A 188 33.21 8.93 5.21
C LYS A 188 33.54 7.82 6.22
N ASN A 189 32.66 7.58 7.17
CA ASN A 189 32.89 6.61 8.23
C ASN A 189 32.46 5.18 7.84
N ALA A 190 32.70 4.23 8.75
CA ALA A 190 32.37 2.82 8.53
C ALA A 190 30.87 2.56 8.30
N ARG A 191 29.95 3.35 8.87
CA ARG A 191 28.51 3.18 8.64
C ARG A 191 28.13 3.54 7.22
N ALA A 192 28.68 4.64 6.69
CA ALA A 192 28.45 5.04 5.30
C ALA A 192 28.96 3.98 4.31
N GLU A 193 30.11 3.36 4.58
CA GLU A 193 30.63 2.31 3.70
C GLU A 193 29.79 1.03 3.77
N GLN A 194 29.37 0.60 4.96
CA GLN A 194 28.43 -0.53 5.11
C GLN A 194 27.10 -0.29 4.39
N ALA A 195 26.58 0.94 4.44
CA ALA A 195 25.37 1.32 3.73
C ALA A 195 25.54 1.22 2.20
N ARG A 196 26.70 1.64 1.67
CA ARG A 196 27.04 1.46 0.24
C ARG A 196 27.10 -0.01 -0.15
N GLU A 197 27.78 -0.83 0.63
CA GLU A 197 27.87 -2.28 0.36
C GLU A 197 26.49 -2.94 0.39
N MET A 198 25.64 -2.58 1.36
CA MET A 198 24.27 -3.08 1.48
C MET A 198 23.44 -2.80 0.22
N TYR A 199 23.65 -1.62 -0.38
CA TYR A 199 22.88 -1.13 -1.52
C TYR A 199 23.59 -1.22 -2.87
N ALA A 200 24.80 -1.76 -2.93
CA ALA A 200 25.56 -1.95 -4.17
C ALA A 200 24.74 -2.61 -5.32
N PRO A 201 23.83 -3.59 -5.07
CA PRO A 201 23.00 -4.17 -6.13
C PRO A 201 22.00 -3.19 -6.79
N PHE A 202 21.78 -2.01 -6.22
CA PHE A 202 20.91 -0.96 -6.78
C PHE A 202 21.69 0.12 -7.52
N GLY A 203 23.03 0.06 -7.48
CA GLY A 203 23.92 1.10 -7.99
C GLY A 203 24.21 2.19 -6.97
N GLU A 204 24.91 3.21 -7.43
CA GLU A 204 25.25 4.38 -6.62
C GLU A 204 24.01 5.23 -6.35
N ILE A 205 23.88 5.71 -5.11
CA ILE A 205 22.83 6.64 -4.74
C ILE A 205 23.01 7.97 -5.50
N PRO A 206 21.95 8.53 -6.11
CA PRO A 206 22.03 9.84 -6.76
C PRO A 206 22.52 10.93 -5.80
N GLN A 207 23.45 11.76 -6.28
CA GLN A 207 24.14 12.75 -5.45
C GLN A 207 23.18 13.79 -4.86
N ASP A 208 22.18 14.21 -5.63
CA ASP A 208 21.13 15.14 -5.19
C ASP A 208 20.28 14.58 -4.03
N ILE A 209 20.07 13.26 -3.98
CA ILE A 209 19.39 12.59 -2.87
C ILE A 209 20.33 12.45 -1.68
N LEU A 210 21.60 12.08 -1.92
CA LEU A 210 22.62 11.97 -0.87
C LEU A 210 22.82 13.30 -0.14
N GLU A 211 22.82 14.41 -0.88
CA GLU A 211 22.92 15.77 -0.34
C GLU A 211 21.61 16.27 0.28
N GLY A 212 20.49 15.58 0.08
CA GLY A 212 19.17 15.96 0.60
C GLY A 212 18.50 17.08 -0.19
N VAL A 213 19.04 17.46 -1.36
CA VAL A 213 18.44 18.44 -2.28
C VAL A 213 17.15 17.89 -2.88
N ARG A 214 17.16 16.60 -3.26
CA ARG A 214 15.99 15.91 -3.79
C ARG A 214 15.44 14.95 -2.74
N ARG A 215 14.22 15.22 -2.27
CA ARG A 215 13.45 14.38 -1.34
C ARG A 215 12.00 14.29 -1.81
N SER A 216 11.30 13.23 -1.40
CA SER A 216 9.87 13.10 -1.67
C SER A 216 9.11 14.27 -1.05
N LYS A 217 8.04 14.72 -1.71
CA LYS A 217 7.12 15.72 -1.12
C LYS A 217 6.37 15.19 0.11
N PHE A 218 6.40 13.88 0.32
CA PHE A 218 5.86 13.19 1.49
C PHE A 218 6.94 12.84 2.53
N ALA A 219 8.20 13.22 2.30
CA ALA A 219 9.26 13.00 3.26
C ALA A 219 9.03 13.88 4.51
N PRO A 220 9.31 13.35 5.71
CA PRO A 220 9.24 14.13 6.94
C PRO A 220 10.27 15.26 6.92
N VAL A 221 9.92 16.38 7.56
CA VAL A 221 10.85 17.49 7.77
C VAL A 221 11.97 17.00 8.69
N LEU A 222 13.22 17.22 8.28
CA LEU A 222 14.36 16.88 9.13
C LEU A 222 14.36 17.79 10.35
N ALA A 223 14.52 17.21 11.53
CA ALA A 223 14.73 17.99 12.73
C ALA A 223 16.06 18.74 12.59
N THR A 224 16.00 20.05 12.38
CA THR A 224 17.16 20.91 12.62
C THR A 224 17.54 20.74 14.09
N ALA A 225 18.83 20.59 14.40
CA ALA A 225 19.39 20.29 15.73
C ALA A 225 18.99 21.25 16.88
N SER A 226 18.07 22.18 16.66
CA SER A 226 17.60 23.20 17.60
C SER A 226 16.17 23.02 18.11
N ASN A 227 15.46 21.91 17.85
CA ASN A 227 14.17 21.65 18.49
C ASN A 227 13.88 20.16 18.71
N SER A 228 14.05 19.70 19.95
CA SER A 228 13.43 18.48 20.44
C SER A 228 13.06 18.68 21.91
N PRO A 229 11.76 18.81 22.27
CA PRO A 229 11.29 18.26 23.53
C PRO A 229 11.23 16.74 23.35
N ALA A 230 11.97 16.02 24.18
CA ALA A 230 11.90 14.57 24.24
C ALA A 230 10.53 14.14 24.78
N ASP A 231 9.70 13.55 23.92
CA ASP A 231 8.62 12.66 24.33
C ASP A 231 8.68 11.43 23.41
N VAL A 232 9.37 10.40 23.91
CA VAL A 232 9.36 9.06 23.33
C VAL A 232 8.11 8.37 23.87
N ASP A 233 6.99 8.50 23.15
CA ASP A 233 5.83 7.63 23.38
C ASP A 233 6.13 6.30 22.69
N ASP A 234 6.79 5.40 23.42
CA ASP A 234 6.91 3.98 23.08
C ASP A 234 5.52 3.34 23.10
N ARG A 235 4.78 3.51 22.00
CA ARG A 235 3.67 2.61 21.68
C ARG A 235 4.15 1.63 20.63
N GLU A 236 4.39 0.41 21.08
CA GLU A 236 4.27 -0.76 20.23
C GLU A 236 2.84 -0.77 19.67
N ASP A 237 2.66 -0.23 18.47
CA ASP A 237 1.45 -0.43 17.68
C ASP A 237 1.34 -1.92 17.38
N SER A 238 0.61 -2.64 18.23
CA SER A 238 0.17 -4.01 18.05
C SER A 238 -0.72 -4.07 16.79
N PHE A 239 -0.07 -4.21 15.64
CA PHE A 239 -0.73 -4.42 14.35
C PHE A 239 -1.26 -5.87 14.19
N ASP A 240 -0.89 -6.78 15.09
CA ASP A 240 -1.18 -8.21 14.95
C ASP A 240 -2.56 -8.63 15.51
N GLU A 241 -3.23 -7.82 16.34
CA GLU A 241 -4.45 -8.26 17.04
C GLU A 241 -5.77 -8.08 16.25
N ALA A 242 -5.76 -7.36 15.13
CA ALA A 242 -6.97 -7.13 14.33
C ALA A 242 -7.25 -8.22 13.28
N ILE A 243 -6.37 -9.22 13.12
CA ILE A 243 -6.46 -10.23 12.06
C ILE A 243 -7.20 -11.50 12.52
N THR A 244 -7.31 -11.73 13.83
CA THR A 244 -7.93 -12.94 14.40
C THR A 244 -9.46 -12.87 14.52
N LEU A 245 -10.07 -11.68 14.45
CA LEU A 245 -11.53 -11.51 14.62
C LEU A 245 -12.36 -11.71 13.35
N GLY A 246 -11.74 -12.03 12.21
CA GLY A 246 -12.43 -12.36 10.96
C GLY A 246 -12.62 -13.85 10.69
N GLN A 247 -12.15 -14.72 11.60
CA GLN A 247 -12.34 -16.17 11.52
C GLN A 247 -13.21 -16.64 12.68
N SER A 248 -14.52 -16.41 12.59
CA SER A 248 -15.49 -17.13 13.40
C SER A 248 -16.45 -17.89 12.49
N ASP A 249 -16.35 -19.22 12.58
CA ASP A 249 -17.38 -20.23 12.36
C ASP A 249 -18.07 -20.30 11.00
N HIS A 250 -17.41 -20.99 10.06
CA HIS A 250 -18.14 -21.82 9.09
C HIS A 250 -18.46 -23.16 9.76
N GLU A 251 -19.62 -23.23 10.41
CA GLU A 251 -20.26 -24.51 10.76
C GLU A 251 -20.43 -25.35 9.48
N GLN A 252 -19.89 -26.56 9.49
CA GLN A 252 -20.24 -27.60 8.53
C GLN A 252 -21.69 -28.04 8.81
N PRO A 253 -22.59 -28.08 7.82
CA PRO A 253 -23.84 -28.81 8.02
C PRO A 253 -23.53 -30.31 8.06
N GLY A 254 -24.09 -30.94 9.08
CA GLY A 254 -23.78 -32.30 9.52
C GLY A 254 -24.03 -33.39 8.48
N SER A 255 -23.19 -34.41 8.60
CA SER A 255 -23.40 -35.75 8.09
C SER A 255 -24.35 -36.52 9.01
N GLU A 256 -25.60 -36.69 8.60
CA GLU A 256 -26.55 -37.74 9.00
C GLU A 256 -27.44 -37.94 7.76
N SER A 257 -27.75 -39.13 7.23
CA SER A 257 -27.87 -40.45 7.84
C SER A 257 -27.82 -41.57 6.77
N GLU A 258 -27.59 -42.77 7.27
CA GLU A 258 -27.56 -44.09 6.62
C GLU A 258 -28.89 -44.50 5.95
N GLU A 259 -28.79 -45.14 4.77
CA GLU A 259 -29.41 -46.41 4.30
C GLU A 259 -29.42 -46.48 2.76
#